data_AF-A0A445ATU7-F1
#
_entry.id   AF-A0A445ATU7-F1
#
_cell.length_a   1.000
_cell.length_b   1.000
_cell.length_c   1.000
_cell.angle_alpha   90.00
_cell.angle_beta   90.00
_cell.angle_gamma   90.00
#
_symmetry.space_group_name_H-M   'P 1'
#
loop_
_entity.id
_entity.type
_entity.pdbx_description
1 polymer ?
#
loop_
_entity_poly.entity_id
_entity_poly.type
_entity_poly.pdbx_seq_one_letter_code
_entity_poly.pdbx_strand_id
1 'polypeptide(L)'
;MFIATQTSRKRKEVDEKTQTAVEDFQHPQAAGETEEKAFEALFGKEQPGRVRLYGRSVTKIDLKKHAEINEIKNQHKEEVSSLKDKLGHMEAQQQKQEAKQQKQEEEIHGLQNMIKLILQRLEPGIRPEELEALL
;
A
#
# COMPACT_ATOMS: atom_id res chain seq x y z
N MET A 1 21.35 -9.09 -5.08
CA MET A 1 22.10 -9.96 -6.01
C MET A 1 23.32 -10.51 -5.28
N PHE A 2 23.76 -11.75 -5.51
CA PHE A 2 24.95 -12.33 -4.87
C PHE A 2 26.05 -12.53 -5.92
N ILE A 3 27.24 -11.99 -5.67
CA ILE A 3 28.41 -12.17 -6.53
C ILE A 3 29.46 -12.94 -5.75
N ALA A 4 29.94 -14.04 -6.33
CA ALA A 4 31.06 -14.80 -5.83
C ALA A 4 32.19 -14.82 -6.87
N THR A 5 33.40 -14.49 -6.45
CA THR A 5 34.61 -14.64 -7.25
C THR A 5 35.10 -16.08 -7.18
N GLN A 6 35.37 -16.71 -8.32
CA GLN A 6 36.03 -18.02 -8.32
C GLN A 6 37.52 -17.83 -7.97
N THR A 7 37.90 -18.19 -6.75
CA THR A 7 39.32 -18.30 -6.40
C THR A 7 39.90 -19.53 -7.09
N SER A 8 40.98 -19.36 -7.86
CA SER A 8 41.64 -20.50 -8.54
C SER A 8 42.08 -21.59 -7.54
N ARG A 9 42.21 -22.85 -7.99
CA ARG A 9 42.70 -23.98 -7.18
C ARG A 9 44.02 -23.71 -6.44
N LYS A 10 44.79 -22.69 -6.85
CA LYS A 10 46.05 -22.27 -6.21
C LYS A 10 45.88 -21.31 -5.02
N ARG A 11 44.67 -21.09 -4.49
CA ARG A 11 44.38 -20.16 -3.36
C ARG A 11 45.08 -18.81 -3.52
N LYS A 12 44.90 -18.17 -4.68
CA LYS A 12 45.26 -16.75 -4.79
C LYS A 12 44.16 -15.93 -4.13
N GLU A 13 44.56 -15.09 -3.20
CA GLU A 13 43.70 -14.07 -2.60
C GLU A 13 43.14 -13.18 -3.70
N VAL A 14 41.87 -12.80 -3.57
CA VAL A 14 41.23 -11.85 -4.49
C VAL A 14 41.90 -10.50 -4.25
N ASP A 15 42.25 -9.77 -5.32
CA ASP A 15 42.85 -8.46 -5.13
C ASP A 15 41.83 -7.50 -4.52
N GLU A 16 42.32 -6.58 -3.68
CA GLU A 16 41.50 -5.64 -2.93
C GLU A 16 40.56 -4.83 -3.83
N LYS A 17 41.00 -4.42 -5.03
CA LYS A 17 40.17 -3.66 -5.97
C LYS A 17 38.99 -4.48 -6.47
N THR A 18 39.21 -5.76 -6.78
CA THR A 18 38.12 -6.67 -7.17
C THR A 18 37.17 -6.91 -6.00
N GLN A 19 37.66 -6.99 -4.77
CA GLN A 19 36.81 -7.16 -3.60
C GLN A 19 35.93 -5.91 -3.35
N THR A 20 36.52 -4.72 -3.38
CA THR A 20 35.79 -3.45 -3.28
C THR A 20 34.72 -3.32 -4.37
N ALA A 21 35.06 -3.64 -5.62
CA ALA A 21 34.13 -3.62 -6.74
C ALA A 21 32.92 -4.56 -6.55
N VAL A 22 33.12 -5.71 -5.89
CA VAL A 22 32.04 -6.65 -5.58
C VAL A 22 31.14 -6.12 -4.46
N GLU A 23 31.70 -5.52 -3.43
CA GLU A 23 30.96 -4.92 -2.32
C GLU A 23 30.11 -3.73 -2.79
N ASP A 24 30.68 -2.83 -3.59
CA ASP A 24 29.99 -1.68 -4.17
C ASP A 24 28.79 -2.12 -5.02
N PHE A 25 28.95 -3.22 -5.78
CA PHE A 25 27.87 -3.76 -6.60
C PHE A 25 26.75 -4.44 -5.82
N GLN A 26 27.07 -5.04 -4.67
CA GLN A 26 26.06 -5.66 -3.81
C GLN A 26 25.27 -4.62 -3.00
N HIS A 27 25.83 -3.42 -2.81
CA HIS A 27 25.23 -2.33 -2.06
C HIS A 27 25.10 -1.00 -2.85
N PRO A 28 24.47 -1.00 -4.04
CA PRO A 28 24.40 0.19 -4.90
C PRO A 28 23.62 1.36 -4.28
N GLN A 29 22.71 1.08 -3.33
CA GLN A 29 22.02 2.12 -2.56
C GLN A 29 22.96 3.03 -1.76
N ALA A 30 24.13 2.56 -1.34
CA ALA A 30 25.12 3.38 -0.63
C ALA A 30 25.88 4.34 -1.57
N ALA A 31 25.99 3.99 -2.86
CA ALA A 31 26.71 4.77 -3.87
C ALA A 31 25.81 5.77 -4.63
N GLY A 32 24.49 5.72 -4.44
CA GLY A 32 23.53 6.57 -5.16
C GLY A 32 23.41 6.23 -6.65
N GLU A 33 23.98 5.12 -7.09
CA GLU A 33 23.95 4.65 -8.47
C GLU A 33 22.85 3.60 -8.68
N THR A 34 22.22 3.60 -9.86
CA THR A 34 21.28 2.53 -10.21
C THR A 34 22.04 1.22 -10.45
N GLU A 35 21.43 0.08 -10.12
CA GLU A 35 22.03 -1.26 -10.36
C GLU A 35 22.52 -1.42 -11.81
N GLU A 36 21.79 -0.82 -12.75
CA GLU A 36 22.14 -0.76 -14.17
C GLU A 36 23.43 0.01 -14.46
N LYS A 37 23.63 1.18 -13.83
CA LYS A 37 24.85 1.99 -13.97
C LYS A 37 26.04 1.32 -13.30
N ALA A 38 25.85 0.76 -12.11
CA ALA A 38 26.88 -0.02 -11.43
C ALA A 38 27.30 -1.23 -12.27
N PHE A 39 26.35 -1.87 -12.96
CA PHE A 39 26.63 -3.02 -13.83
C PHE A 39 27.47 -2.61 -15.03
N GLU A 40 27.11 -1.50 -15.68
CA GLU A 40 27.88 -0.97 -16.80
C GLU A 40 29.24 -0.41 -16.37
N ALA A 41 29.39 0.14 -15.16
CA ALA A 41 30.68 0.58 -14.63
C ALA A 41 31.65 -0.59 -14.43
N LEU A 42 31.17 -1.71 -13.90
CA LEU A 42 32.01 -2.88 -13.60
C LEU A 42 32.32 -3.75 -14.80
N PHE A 43 31.32 -4.02 -15.64
CA PHE A 43 31.47 -4.93 -16.78
C PHE A 43 31.70 -4.18 -18.10
N GLY A 44 31.57 -2.86 -18.10
CA GLY A 44 31.46 -2.02 -19.29
C GLY A 44 30.16 -2.25 -20.05
N LYS A 45 30.10 -1.76 -21.29
CA LYS A 45 29.02 -2.12 -22.22
C LYS A 45 28.97 -3.64 -22.38
N GLU A 46 27.78 -4.20 -22.22
CA GLU A 46 27.52 -5.61 -22.43
C GLU A 46 27.89 -5.97 -23.89
N GLN A 47 28.88 -6.86 -24.06
CA GLN A 47 29.39 -7.29 -25.35
C GLN A 47 29.47 -8.82 -25.38
N PRO A 48 29.11 -9.47 -26.50
CA PRO A 48 29.28 -10.91 -26.66
C PRO A 48 30.76 -11.29 -26.47
N GLY A 49 31.07 -11.98 -25.38
CA GLY A 49 32.40 -12.53 -25.12
C GLY A 49 33.32 -11.76 -24.15
N ARG A 50 32.94 -10.57 -23.67
CA ARG A 50 33.79 -9.81 -22.72
C ARG A 50 33.75 -10.37 -21.30
N VAL A 51 32.61 -10.92 -20.89
CA VAL A 51 32.40 -11.52 -19.57
C VAL A 51 31.57 -12.79 -19.75
N ARG A 52 32.13 -13.95 -19.41
CA ARG A 52 31.37 -15.21 -19.33
C ARG A 52 30.82 -15.36 -17.91
N LEU A 53 29.56 -14.98 -17.72
CA LEU A 53 28.83 -15.28 -16.49
C LEU A 53 28.41 -16.76 -16.54
N TYR A 54 29.02 -17.60 -15.71
CA TYR A 54 28.64 -19.00 -15.59
C TYR A 54 27.39 -19.10 -14.68
N GLY A 55 26.24 -19.49 -15.24
CA GLY A 55 24.97 -19.63 -14.52
C GLY A 55 23.81 -18.90 -15.19
N ARG A 56 22.71 -18.65 -14.45
CA ARG A 56 21.61 -17.77 -14.91
C ARG A 56 22.14 -16.34 -14.89
N SER A 57 22.64 -15.86 -16.02
CA SER A 57 23.23 -14.53 -16.16
C SER A 57 22.17 -13.46 -15.98
N VAL A 58 22.32 -12.62 -14.97
CA VAL A 58 21.55 -11.38 -14.83
C VAL A 58 22.05 -10.41 -15.88
N THR A 59 21.19 -10.05 -16.83
CA THR A 59 21.49 -9.06 -17.88
C THR A 59 21.09 -7.66 -17.44
N LYS A 60 21.57 -6.65 -18.16
CA LYS A 60 21.13 -5.25 -17.97
C LYS A 60 19.60 -5.12 -18.05
N ILE A 61 18.97 -5.89 -18.94
CA ILE A 61 17.52 -5.93 -19.13
C ILE A 61 16.82 -6.54 -17.90
N ASP A 62 17.40 -7.56 -17.29
CA ASP A 62 16.83 -8.19 -16.08
C ASP A 62 16.86 -7.22 -14.90
N LEU A 63 17.95 -6.47 -14.72
CA LEU A 63 18.04 -5.40 -13.71
C LEU A 63 16.96 -4.34 -13.92
N LYS A 64 16.75 -3.92 -15.17
CA LYS A 64 15.70 -2.95 -15.51
C LYS A 64 14.29 -3.48 -15.17
N LYS A 65 14.02 -4.75 -15.52
CA LYS A 65 12.74 -5.40 -15.16
C LYS A 65 12.55 -5.48 -13.64
N HIS A 66 13.60 -5.80 -12.89
CA HIS A 66 13.53 -5.83 -11.43
C HIS A 66 13.26 -4.45 -10.83
N ALA A 67 13.91 -3.41 -11.34
CA ALA A 67 13.64 -2.03 -10.93
C ALA A 67 12.19 -1.62 -11.21
N GLU A 68 11.68 -1.89 -12.41
CA GLU A 68 10.29 -1.62 -12.80
C GLU A 68 9.29 -2.38 -11.92
N ILE A 69 9.54 -3.67 -11.64
CA ILE A 69 8.71 -4.47 -10.73
C ILE A 69 8.69 -3.86 -9.32
N ASN A 70 9.83 -3.37 -8.82
CA ASN A 70 9.90 -2.75 -7.50
C ASN A 70 9.17 -1.41 -7.46
N GLU A 71 9.27 -0.60 -8.52
CA GLU A 71 8.53 0.65 -8.64
C GLU A 71 7.01 0.38 -8.63
N ILE A 72 6.54 -0.57 -9.43
CA ILE A 72 5.13 -0.98 -9.46
C ILE A 72 4.67 -1.46 -8.08
N LYS A 73 5.47 -2.26 -7.38
CA LYS A 73 5.14 -2.73 -6.02
C LYS A 73 5.02 -1.57 -5.02
N ASN A 74 5.90 -0.58 -5.11
CA ASN A 74 5.87 0.58 -4.23
C ASN A 74 4.65 1.45 -4.52
N GLN A 75 4.38 1.76 -5.79
CA GLN A 75 3.18 2.50 -6.20
C GLN A 75 1.90 1.79 -5.73
N HIS A 76 1.81 0.47 -5.95
CA HIS A 76 0.67 -0.31 -5.49
C HIS A 76 0.49 -0.26 -3.97
N LYS A 77 1.58 -0.30 -3.20
CA LYS A 77 1.53 -0.19 -1.73
C LYS A 77 1.01 1.18 -1.29
N GLU A 78 1.44 2.25 -1.94
CA GLU A 78 0.97 3.62 -1.67
C GLU A 78 -0.51 3.78 -2.02
N GLU A 79 -0.94 3.28 -3.18
CA GLU A 79 -2.34 3.30 -3.61
C GLU A 79 -3.24 2.55 -2.63
N VAL A 80 -2.86 1.33 -2.22
CA VAL A 80 -3.61 0.55 -1.23
C VAL A 80 -3.70 1.27 0.11
N SER A 81 -2.62 1.92 0.55
CA SER A 81 -2.65 2.74 1.77
C SER A 81 -3.63 3.90 1.65
N SER A 82 -3.55 4.65 0.53
CA SER A 82 -4.44 5.78 0.25
C SER A 82 -5.92 5.35 0.21
N LEU A 83 -6.22 4.21 -0.40
CA LEU A 83 -7.58 3.66 -0.46
C LEU A 83 -8.07 3.25 0.92
N LYS A 84 -7.22 2.62 1.74
CA LYS A 84 -7.57 2.23 3.11
C LYS A 84 -7.90 3.46 3.97
N ASP A 85 -7.12 4.53 3.85
CA ASP A 85 -7.36 5.77 4.57
C ASP A 85 -8.67 6.43 4.14
N LYS A 86 -8.95 6.49 2.82
CA LYS A 86 -10.21 6.99 2.28
C LYS A 86 -11.41 6.18 2.77
N LEU A 87 -11.30 4.85 2.80
CA LEU A 87 -12.34 3.97 3.31
C LEU A 87 -12.63 4.25 4.78
N GLY A 88 -11.60 4.34 5.62
CA GLY A 88 -11.76 4.68 7.04
C GLY A 88 -12.42 6.05 7.26
N HIS A 89 -12.10 7.04 6.42
CA HIS A 89 -12.76 8.34 6.46
C HIS A 89 -14.25 8.26 6.10
N MET A 90 -14.62 7.49 5.06
CA MET A 90 -16.02 7.29 4.67
C MET A 90 -16.80 6.55 5.74
N GLU A 91 -16.25 5.47 6.31
CA GLU A 91 -16.87 4.72 7.40
C GLU A 91 -17.12 5.62 8.63
N ALA A 92 -16.15 6.45 9.01
CA ALA A 92 -16.31 7.39 10.11
C ALA A 92 -17.36 8.48 9.83
N GLN A 93 -17.49 8.93 8.57
CA GLN A 93 -18.54 9.87 8.17
C GLN A 93 -19.92 9.22 8.22
N GLN A 94 -20.03 7.98 7.73
CA GLN A 94 -21.27 7.21 7.76
C GLN A 94 -21.75 7.00 9.19
N GLN A 95 -20.88 6.56 10.11
CA GLN A 95 -21.24 6.39 11.53
C GLN A 95 -21.72 7.70 12.17
N LYS A 96 -21.09 8.83 11.84
CA LYS A 96 -21.55 10.14 12.32
C LYS A 96 -22.92 10.52 11.77
N GLN A 97 -23.22 10.13 10.53
CA GLN A 97 -24.50 10.42 9.91
C GLN A 97 -25.62 9.53 10.49
N GLU A 98 -25.35 8.24 10.68
CA GLU A 98 -26.26 7.30 11.34
C GLU A 98 -26.55 7.73 12.79
N ALA A 99 -25.54 8.12 13.56
CA ALA A 99 -25.75 8.61 14.92
C ALA A 99 -26.60 9.90 14.97
N LYS A 100 -26.47 10.79 13.97
CA LYS A 100 -27.33 11.96 13.84
C LYS A 100 -28.78 11.59 13.50
N GLN A 101 -28.97 10.63 12.60
CA GLN A 101 -30.30 10.14 12.25
C GLN A 101 -30.99 9.49 13.44
N GLN A 102 -30.30 8.62 14.17
CA GLN A 102 -30.83 8.00 15.40
C GLN A 102 -31.27 9.05 16.42
N LYS A 103 -30.44 10.08 16.65
CA LYS A 103 -30.79 11.16 17.57
C LYS A 103 -32.05 11.92 17.10
N GLN A 104 -32.17 12.18 15.80
CA GLN A 104 -33.36 12.84 15.24
C GLN A 104 -34.60 11.95 15.37
N GLU A 105 -34.48 10.65 15.14
CA GLU A 105 -35.57 9.68 15.32
C GLU A 105 -36.03 9.61 16.78
N GLU A 106 -35.10 9.61 17.74
CA GLU A 106 -35.42 9.69 19.17
C GLU A 106 -36.18 10.97 19.53
N GLU A 107 -35.75 12.11 18.99
CA GLU A 107 -36.43 13.40 19.18
C GLU A 107 -37.85 13.38 18.57
N ILE A 108 -38.01 12.88 17.33
CA ILE A 108 -39.31 12.74 16.66
C ILE A 108 -40.22 11.81 17.46
N HIS A 109 -39.72 10.65 17.88
CA HIS A 109 -40.48 9.69 18.68
C HIS A 109 -40.91 10.31 20.02
N GLY A 110 -40.04 11.10 20.66
CA GLY A 110 -40.40 11.88 21.85
C GLY A 110 -41.53 12.87 21.61
N LEU A 111 -41.48 13.61 20.50
CA LEU A 111 -42.53 14.56 20.09
C LEU A 111 -43.85 13.84 19.78
N GLN A 112 -43.82 12.73 19.03
CA GLN A 112 -44.99 11.91 18.73
C GLN A 112 -45.69 11.45 20.01
N ASN A 113 -44.93 10.97 21.00
CA ASN A 113 -45.49 10.57 22.30
C ASN A 113 -46.17 11.72 23.06
N MET A 114 -45.62 12.94 22.99
CA MET A 114 -46.25 14.12 23.59
C MET A 114 -47.55 14.48 22.87
N ILE A 115 -47.56 14.49 21.54
CA ILE A 115 -48.77 14.78 20.76
C ILE A 115 -49.86 13.74 21.06
N LYS A 116 -49.48 12.46 21.13
CA LYS A 116 -50.36 11.36 21.51
C LYS A 116 -51.05 11.60 22.85
N LEU A 117 -50.30 12.04 23.87
CA LEU A 117 -50.85 12.36 25.19
C LEU A 117 -51.81 13.57 25.14
N ILE A 118 -51.48 14.60 24.36
CA ILE A 118 -52.34 15.78 24.21
C ILE A 118 -53.66 15.41 23.52
N LEU A 119 -53.61 14.66 22.43
CA LEU A 119 -54.79 14.22 21.69
C LEU A 119 -55.71 13.35 22.56
N GLN A 120 -55.16 12.41 23.34
CA GLN A 120 -55.95 11.61 24.29
C GLN A 120 -56.67 12.45 25.35
N ARG A 121 -56.08 13.57 25.78
CA ARG A 121 -56.72 14.49 26.75
C ARG A 121 -57.81 15.34 26.12
N LEU A 122 -57.62 15.74 24.86
CA LEU A 122 -58.60 16.54 24.11
C LEU A 122 -59.79 15.68 23.66
N GLU A 123 -59.52 14.45 23.23
CA GLU A 123 -60.53 13.49 22.74
C GLU A 123 -60.38 12.12 23.42
N PRO A 124 -60.93 11.94 24.64
CA PRO A 124 -60.77 10.71 25.43
C PRO A 124 -61.47 9.47 24.83
N GLY A 125 -62.19 9.62 23.72
CA GLY A 125 -62.85 8.55 22.97
C GLY A 125 -62.13 8.11 21.69
N ILE A 126 -61.00 8.74 21.33
CA ILE A 126 -60.21 8.35 20.16
C ILE A 126 -59.73 6.90 20.31
N ARG A 127 -59.88 6.10 19.24
CA ARG A 127 -59.38 4.72 19.23
C ARG A 127 -57.86 4.70 19.02
N PRO A 128 -57.12 3.73 19.59
CA PRO A 128 -55.66 3.64 19.44
C PRO A 128 -55.20 3.59 17.97
N GLU A 129 -55.96 2.93 17.10
CA GLU A 129 -55.62 2.77 15.69
C GLU A 129 -55.79 4.10 14.91
N GLU A 130 -56.75 4.93 15.30
CA GLU A 130 -56.95 6.26 14.71
C GLU A 130 -55.85 7.24 15.15
N LEU A 131 -55.34 7.05 16.38
CA LEU A 131 -54.28 7.85 16.96
C LEU A 131 -52.90 7.56 16.32
N GLU A 132 -52.63 6.29 16.00
CA GLU A 132 -51.42 5.91 15.24
C GLU A 132 -51.51 6.35 13.78
N ALA A 133 -52.69 6.40 13.17
CA ALA A 133 -52.85 6.84 11.78
C ALA A 133 -52.65 8.37 11.58
N LEU A 134 -52.65 9.15 12.65
CA LEU A 134 -52.47 10.61 12.65
C LEU A 134 -51.01 11.07 12.82
N LEU A 135 -50.10 10.15 13.16
CA LEU A 135 -48.72 10.43 13.58
C LEU A 135 -47.68 9.64 12.77
#